data_AF-A0A2T4DH08-F1
#
_entry.id   AF-A0A2T4DH08-F1
#
_cell.length_a   1.000
_cell.length_b   1.000
_cell.length_c   1.000
_cell.angle_alpha   90.00
_cell.angle_beta   90.00
_cell.angle_gamma   90.00
#
_symmetry.space_group_name_H-M   'P 1'
#
loop_
_entity.id
_entity.type
_entity.pdbx_description
1 polymer ?
#
loop_
_entity_poly.entity_id
_entity_poly.type
_entity_poly.pdbx_seq_one_letter_code
_entity_poly.pdbx_strand_id
1 'polypeptide(L)'
;MDTDNLSKETYEGVIEEAEQFDNDLTVQFGLVAEASKDEYEFLEKSDKLIKKLKKMSEEELEDIFSGMAPDSTDLHDTLDQILENIEEIKKIPFSKRHFDY
;
A
#
# COMPACT_ATOMS: atom_id res chain seq x y z
N MET A 1 -8.11 3.98 10.62
CA MET A 1 -7.34 3.18 11.60
C MET A 1 -5.89 3.63 11.53
N ASP A 2 -5.08 3.41 12.57
CA ASP A 2 -3.63 3.65 12.42
C ASP A 2 -2.96 2.44 11.77
N THR A 3 -1.83 2.67 11.09
CA THR A 3 -0.94 1.63 10.55
C THR A 3 -0.44 0.67 11.64
N ASP A 4 -0.33 1.13 12.89
CA ASP A 4 -0.02 0.28 14.06
C ASP A 4 -1.09 -0.78 14.37
N ASN A 5 -2.30 -0.67 13.80
CA ASN A 5 -3.37 -1.67 13.97
C ASN A 5 -3.39 -2.71 12.86
N LEU A 6 -2.47 -2.64 11.90
CA LEU A 6 -2.30 -3.66 10.88
C LEU A 6 -1.64 -4.89 11.51
N SER A 7 -2.02 -6.05 11.00
CA SER A 7 -1.27 -7.27 11.19
C SER A 7 0.12 -7.09 10.60
N LYS A 8 1.08 -7.79 11.20
CA LYS A 8 2.45 -7.83 10.75
C LYS A 8 2.55 -8.17 9.27
N GLU A 9 1.79 -9.16 8.80
CA GLU A 9 1.78 -9.54 7.38
C GLU A 9 1.31 -8.39 6.48
N THR A 10 0.32 -7.61 6.94
CA THR A 10 -0.18 -6.46 6.18
C THR A 10 0.76 -5.27 6.24
N TYR A 11 1.38 -5.01 7.39
CA TYR A 11 2.36 -3.96 7.54
C TYR A 11 3.59 -4.23 6.65
N GLU A 12 4.20 -5.41 6.76
CA GLU A 12 5.36 -5.80 5.96
C GLU A 12 5.01 -5.83 4.46
N GLY A 13 3.88 -6.44 4.10
CA GLY A 13 3.52 -6.63 2.70
C GLY A 13 3.02 -5.38 1.95
N VAL A 14 2.68 -4.30 2.66
CA VAL A 14 2.14 -3.07 2.06
C VAL A 14 2.90 -1.82 2.49
N ILE A 15 3.05 -1.60 3.79
CA ILE A 15 3.67 -0.37 4.32
C ILE A 15 5.18 -0.42 4.16
N GLU A 16 5.83 -1.51 4.60
CA GLU A 16 7.29 -1.64 4.50
C GLU A 16 7.74 -1.75 3.04
N GLU A 17 7.03 -2.51 2.20
CA GLU A 17 7.31 -2.59 0.75
C GLU A 17 7.20 -1.20 0.08
N ALA A 18 6.19 -0.40 0.43
CA ALA A 18 6.07 0.97 -0.06
C ALA A 18 7.20 1.87 0.45
N GLU A 19 7.62 1.73 1.71
CA GLU A 19 8.69 2.53 2.35
C GLU A 19 10.06 2.23 1.76
N GLN A 20 10.32 0.97 1.41
CA GLN A 20 11.55 0.58 0.72
C GLN A 20 11.67 1.20 -0.67
N PHE A 21 10.54 1.47 -1.33
CA PHE A 21 10.51 2.16 -2.62
C PHE A 21 10.59 3.68 -2.46
N ASP A 22 9.61 4.29 -1.78
CA ASP A 22 9.51 5.73 -1.64
C ASP A 22 8.60 6.17 -0.47
N ASN A 23 9.03 7.21 0.25
CA ASN A 23 8.29 7.74 1.40
C ASN A 23 6.92 8.33 1.01
N ASP A 24 6.81 8.98 -0.15
CA ASP A 24 5.55 9.59 -0.59
C ASP A 24 4.53 8.50 -0.95
N LEU A 25 4.98 7.36 -1.50
CA LEU A 25 4.12 6.19 -1.70
C LEU A 25 3.61 5.65 -0.35
N THR A 26 4.48 5.57 0.65
CA THR A 26 4.13 5.16 2.02
C THR A 26 3.07 6.06 2.63
N VAL A 27 3.20 7.37 2.44
CA VAL A 27 2.20 8.36 2.89
C VAL A 27 0.83 8.08 2.26
N GLN A 28 0.76 7.71 0.98
CA GLN A 28 -0.51 7.37 0.35
C GLN A 28 -1.19 6.16 1.02
N PHE A 29 -0.43 5.13 1.37
CA PHE A 29 -0.98 3.98 2.11
C PHE A 29 -1.33 4.34 3.55
N GLY A 30 -0.57 5.21 4.22
CA GLY A 30 -0.92 5.75 5.54
C GLY A 30 -2.28 6.47 5.53
N LEU A 31 -2.55 7.30 4.51
CA LEU A 31 -3.84 7.97 4.32
C LEU A 31 -4.97 6.95 4.07
N VAL A 32 -4.69 5.87 3.34
CA VAL A 32 -5.64 4.76 3.16
C VAL A 32 -5.93 4.07 4.49
N ALA A 33 -4.92 3.82 5.32
CA ALA A 33 -5.09 3.26 6.66
C ALA A 33 -5.97 4.17 7.53
N GLU A 34 -5.66 5.46 7.59
CA GLU A 34 -6.45 6.44 8.36
C GLU A 34 -7.92 6.41 7.95
N ALA A 35 -8.19 6.39 6.64
CA ALA A 35 -9.53 6.35 6.06
C ALA A 35 -10.24 4.99 6.18
N SER A 36 -9.59 3.93 6.66
CA SER A 36 -10.14 2.58 6.76
C SER A 36 -10.63 2.26 8.18
N LYS A 37 -11.71 1.49 8.29
CA LYS A 37 -12.25 1.06 9.58
C LYS A 37 -11.47 -0.09 10.18
N ASP A 38 -11.03 -1.01 9.32
CA ASP A 38 -10.30 -2.23 9.66
C ASP A 38 -9.34 -2.61 8.53
N GLU A 39 -8.52 -3.63 8.80
CA GLU A 39 -7.51 -4.13 7.87
C GLU A 39 -8.12 -4.68 6.57
N TYR A 40 -9.33 -5.24 6.62
CA TYR A 40 -9.98 -5.73 5.41
C TYR A 40 -10.32 -4.58 4.47
N GLU A 41 -10.91 -3.51 5.01
CA GLU A 41 -11.19 -2.28 4.25
C GLU A 41 -9.90 -1.62 3.75
N PHE A 42 -8.84 -1.64 4.55
CA PHE A 42 -7.51 -1.16 4.16
C PHE A 42 -6.97 -1.92 2.93
N LEU A 43 -6.99 -3.25 2.95
CA LEU A 43 -6.52 -4.08 1.83
C LEU A 43 -7.37 -3.87 0.56
N GLU A 44 -8.68 -3.65 0.69
CA GLU A 44 -9.55 -3.34 -0.45
C GLU A 44 -9.30 -1.94 -1.03
N LYS A 45 -9.06 -0.93 -0.19
CA LYS A 45 -8.75 0.43 -0.65
C LYS A 45 -7.33 0.55 -1.20
N SER A 46 -6.39 -0.21 -0.66
CA SER A 46 -5.01 -0.30 -1.16
C SER A 46 -4.98 -0.85 -2.59
N ASP A 47 -5.71 -1.93 -2.87
CA ASP A 47 -5.88 -2.45 -4.24
C ASP A 47 -6.45 -1.39 -5.21
N LYS A 48 -7.42 -0.58 -4.75
CA LYS A 48 -7.99 0.53 -5.56
C LYS A 48 -6.99 1.66 -5.77
N LEU A 49 -6.22 2.02 -4.75
CA LEU A 49 -5.17 3.03 -4.85
C LEU A 49 -4.13 2.60 -5.88
N ILE A 50 -3.64 1.36 -5.79
CA ILE A 50 -2.65 0.81 -6.73
C ILE A 50 -3.18 0.88 -8.18
N LYS A 51 -4.41 0.43 -8.41
CA LYS A 51 -5.05 0.50 -9.75
C LYS A 51 -5.22 1.92 -10.28
N LYS A 52 -5.29 2.92 -9.39
CA LYS A 52 -5.33 4.34 -9.76
C LYS A 52 -3.92 4.83 -10.11
N LEU A 53 -2.92 4.55 -9.27
CA LEU A 53 -1.53 4.94 -9.47
C LEU A 53 -0.98 4.41 -10.80
N LYS A 54 -1.22 3.12 -11.13
CA LYS A 54 -0.78 2.52 -12.41
C LYS A 54 -1.39 3.13 -13.67
N LYS A 55 -2.37 4.03 -13.55
CA LYS A 55 -3.06 4.67 -14.67
C LYS A 55 -2.81 6.17 -14.74
N MET A 56 -2.12 6.72 -13.75
CA MET A 56 -1.82 8.14 -13.69
C MET A 56 -0.77 8.51 -14.74
N SER A 57 -0.85 9.73 -15.25
CA SER A 57 0.22 10.31 -16.04
C SER A 57 1.42 10.65 -15.15
N GLU A 58 2.57 10.90 -15.77
CA GLU A 58 3.76 11.41 -15.07
C GLU A 58 3.45 12.71 -14.30
N GLU A 59 2.72 13.65 -14.90
CA GLU A 59 2.28 14.89 -14.24
C GLU A 59 1.39 14.63 -13.01
N GLU A 60 0.46 13.69 -13.09
CA GLU A 60 -0.38 13.30 -11.94
C GLU A 60 0.43 12.60 -10.84
N LEU A 61 1.50 11.88 -11.21
CA LEU A 61 2.43 11.27 -10.27
C LEU A 61 3.35 12.32 -9.63
N GLU A 62 3.79 13.34 -10.35
CA GLU A 62 4.56 14.45 -9.78
C GLU A 62 3.78 15.14 -8.64
N ASP A 63 2.47 15.31 -8.76
CA ASP A 63 1.62 15.86 -7.69
C ASP A 63 1.62 15.01 -6.41
N ILE A 64 1.88 13.70 -6.53
CA ILE A 64 1.91 12.74 -5.43
C ILE A 64 3.32 12.63 -4.84
N PHE A 65 4.33 12.59 -5.71
CA PHE A 65 5.73 12.34 -5.39
C PHE A 65 6.53 13.65 -5.29
N SER A 66 5.97 14.64 -4.60
CA SER A 66 6.65 15.91 -4.26
C SER A 66 7.31 16.63 -5.45
N GLY A 67 6.71 16.55 -6.65
CA GLY A 67 7.19 17.16 -7.90
C GLY A 67 8.23 16.34 -8.66
N MET A 68 8.48 15.10 -8.25
CA MET A 68 9.43 14.19 -8.90
C MET A 68 8.79 12.81 -9.09
N ALA A 69 8.14 12.61 -10.23
CA ALA A 69 7.60 11.30 -10.58
C ALA A 69 8.71 10.24 -10.57
N PRO A 70 8.46 9.08 -9.96
CA PRO A 70 9.41 7.98 -10.01
C PRO A 70 9.47 7.37 -11.42
N ASP A 71 10.46 6.51 -11.67
CA ASP A 71 10.47 5.71 -12.88
C ASP A 71 9.18 4.86 -12.95
N SER A 72 8.50 4.92 -14.09
CA SER A 72 7.21 4.25 -14.26
C SER A 72 7.33 2.72 -14.19
N THR A 73 8.47 2.15 -14.60
CA THR A 73 8.70 0.70 -14.53
C THR A 73 8.89 0.29 -13.09
N ASP A 74 9.79 0.96 -12.36
CA ASP A 74 10.07 0.65 -10.95
C ASP A 74 8.83 0.84 -10.06
N LEU A 75 8.05 1.90 -10.32
CA LEU A 75 6.76 2.11 -9.65
C LEU A 75 5.79 0.96 -9.96
N HIS A 76 5.64 0.59 -11.23
CA HIS A 76 4.70 -0.47 -11.60
C HIS A 76 5.09 -1.83 -11.01
N ASP A 77 6.37 -2.17 -11.01
CA ASP A 77 6.88 -3.41 -10.44
C ASP A 77 6.65 -3.46 -8.93
N THR A 78 6.93 -2.36 -8.21
CA THR A 78 6.64 -2.23 -6.77
C THR A 78 5.15 -2.39 -6.49
N LEU A 79 4.30 -1.70 -7.26
CA LEU A 79 2.85 -1.77 -7.12
C LEU A 79 2.30 -3.18 -7.39
N ASP A 80 2.89 -3.90 -8.35
CA ASP A 80 2.54 -5.30 -8.62
C ASP A 80 2.99 -6.22 -7.48
N GLN A 81 4.18 -6.01 -6.90
CA GLN A 81 4.62 -6.75 -5.72
C GLN A 81 3.68 -6.55 -4.52
N ILE A 82 3.24 -5.32 -4.27
CA ILE A 82 2.26 -5.04 -3.21
C ILE A 82 0.91 -5.73 -3.50
N LEU A 83 0.46 -5.78 -4.76
CA LEU A 83 -0.76 -6.52 -5.12
C LEU A 83 -0.63 -8.01 -4.84
N GLU A 84 0.49 -8.62 -5.22
CA GLU A 84 0.77 -10.04 -4.93
C GLU A 84 0.78 -10.30 -3.41
N ASN A 85 1.43 -9.43 -2.64
CA ASN A 85 1.42 -9.50 -1.17
C ASN A 85 0.00 -9.44 -0.61
N ILE A 86 -0.83 -8.49 -1.09
CA ILE A 86 -2.25 -8.37 -0.67
C ILE A 86 -3.02 -9.65 -0.97
N GLU A 87 -2.80 -10.29 -2.12
CA GLU A 87 -3.45 -11.56 -2.47
C GLU A 87 -3.04 -12.70 -1.53
N GLU A 88 -1.76 -12.80 -1.17
CA GLU A 88 -1.27 -13.79 -0.21
C GLU A 88 -1.83 -13.53 1.20
N ILE A 89 -1.85 -12.29 1.67
CA ILE A 89 -2.41 -11.91 2.97
C ILE A 89 -3.89 -12.26 3.05
N LYS A 90 -4.66 -12.03 1.97
CA LYS A 90 -6.09 -12.38 1.91
C LYS A 90 -6.34 -13.89 2.02
N LYS A 91 -5.36 -14.75 1.73
CA LYS A 91 -5.46 -16.20 1.93
C LYS A 91 -5.28 -16.59 3.41
N ILE A 92 -4.66 -15.74 4.22
CA ILE A 92 -4.49 -15.95 5.66
C ILE A 92 -5.81 -15.57 6.37
N PRO A 93 -6.47 -16.52 7.06
CA PRO A 93 -7.65 -16.19 7.86
C PRO A 93 -7.28 -15.12 8.90
N PHE A 94 -8.15 -14.12 9.10
CA PHE A 94 -7.88 -13.00 10.01
C PHE A 94 -7.46 -13.45 11.42
N SER A 95 -8.07 -14.53 11.94
CA SER A 95 -7.72 -15.11 13.25
C SER A 95 -6.34 -15.76 13.34
N LYS A 96 -5.62 -15.89 12.21
CA LYS A 96 -4.27 -16.43 12.11
C LYS A 96 -3.22 -15.37 11.76
N ARG A 97 -3.63 -14.12 11.57
CA ARG A 97 -2.70 -13.00 11.34
C ARG A 97 -2.04 -12.57 12.65
N HIS A 98 -0.84 -12.01 12.57
CA HIS A 98 -0.06 -11.64 13.75
C HIS A 98 -0.22 -10.15 14.03
N PHE A 99 -0.45 -9.77 15.29
CA PHE A 99 -0.56 -8.38 15.71
C PHE A 99 0.41 -8.14 16.86
N ASP A 100 1.19 -7.06 16.79
CA ASP A 100 2.04 -6.63 17.87
C ASP A 100 1.15 -5.87 18.89
N TYR A 101 0.94 -6.48 20.06
CA TYR A 101 0.14 -5.93 21.17
C TYR A 101 1.01 -5.29 22.24
#